data_AF-Q6ITP9-F1
#
_entry.id   AF-Q6ITP9-F1
#
_cell.length_a   1.000
_cell.length_b   1.000
_cell.length_c   1.000
_cell.angle_alpha   90.00
_cell.angle_beta   90.00
_cell.angle_gamma   90.00
#
_symmetry.space_group_name_H-M   'P 1'
#
loop_
_entity.id
_entity.type
_entity.pdbx_description
1 polymer ?
#
loop_
_entity_poly.entity_id
_entity_poly.type
_entity_poly.pdbx_seq_one_letter_code
_entity_poly.pdbx_strand_id
1 'polypeptide(L)'
;DHVTIVAMNEEEAQELTGLSDPLAASDRALEWVDLVLCTAGPVGLYMAGYTEDDGKRKTQHPLLPGVIPEFNLYEFSRAMRRAMCEAPCRIYSHIAPYMGGPEKIMNTNGAGDGALSALLHDIAANEFHRTNVPNSSKHQRSYLTYSSLAQVCKYANRVSYQVLNQHSPRLTRGLPEREDSLEESYWER
;
A
#
# COMPACT_ATOMS: atom_id res chain seq x y z
N ASP A 1 -18.07 -11.03 6.78
CA ASP A 1 -17.10 -11.90 7.48
C ASP A 1 -16.20 -12.78 6.60
N HIS A 2 -16.13 -12.57 5.27
CA HIS A 2 -15.32 -13.44 4.39
C HIS A 2 -14.05 -12.80 3.83
N VAL A 3 -13.98 -11.47 3.77
CA VAL A 3 -12.89 -10.74 3.12
C VAL A 3 -12.08 -9.97 4.16
N THR A 4 -10.78 -10.21 4.23
CA THR A 4 -9.82 -9.48 5.09
C THR A 4 -9.18 -8.31 4.35
N ILE A 5 -8.90 -8.48 3.05
CA ILE A 5 -8.16 -7.51 2.24
C ILE A 5 -8.96 -7.27 0.97
N VAL A 6 -9.16 -6.00 0.61
CA VAL A 6 -9.73 -5.61 -0.68
C VAL A 6 -8.68 -4.89 -1.51
N ALA A 7 -8.62 -5.23 -2.80
CA ALA A 7 -7.89 -4.49 -3.81
C ALA A 7 -8.90 -3.98 -4.84
N MET A 8 -8.81 -2.71 -5.18
CA MET A 8 -9.73 -2.03 -6.10
C MET A 8 -9.02 -0.85 -6.77
N ASN A 9 -9.56 -0.38 -7.88
CA ASN A 9 -9.25 0.94 -8.41
C ASN A 9 -10.27 2.00 -7.95
N GLU A 10 -10.06 3.26 -8.30
CA GLU A 10 -10.89 4.39 -7.90
C GLU A 10 -12.34 4.32 -8.39
N GLU A 11 -12.56 3.77 -9.59
CA GLU A 11 -13.90 3.61 -10.18
C GLU A 11 -14.64 2.47 -9.47
N GLU A 12 -13.98 1.33 -9.27
CA GLU A 12 -14.49 0.19 -8.50
C GLU A 12 -14.80 0.59 -7.05
N ALA A 13 -13.95 1.42 -6.44
CA ALA A 13 -14.15 1.96 -5.10
C ALA A 13 -15.37 2.87 -5.03
N GLN A 14 -15.57 3.73 -6.04
CA GLN A 14 -16.75 4.59 -6.13
C GLN A 14 -18.03 3.77 -6.29
N GLU A 15 -18.03 2.76 -7.16
CA GLU A 15 -19.19 1.87 -7.33
C GLU A 15 -19.53 1.10 -6.05
N LEU A 16 -18.51 0.68 -5.30
CA LEU A 16 -18.69 -0.06 -4.05
C LEU A 16 -19.21 0.83 -2.90
N THR A 17 -18.74 2.08 -2.82
CA THR A 17 -18.94 2.93 -1.63
C THR A 17 -19.84 4.13 -1.84
N GLY A 18 -20.10 4.51 -3.10
CA GLY A 18 -20.75 5.76 -3.49
C GLY A 18 -19.86 7.01 -3.34
N LEU A 19 -18.57 6.85 -3.02
CA LEU A 19 -17.64 7.96 -2.75
C LEU A 19 -16.61 8.08 -3.88
N SER A 20 -16.55 9.24 -4.52
CA SER A 20 -15.62 9.48 -5.64
C SER A 20 -14.18 9.79 -5.18
N ASP A 21 -13.99 10.19 -3.93
CA ASP A 21 -12.67 10.41 -3.35
C ASP A 21 -12.07 9.04 -2.92
N PRO A 22 -10.92 8.61 -3.49
CA PRO A 22 -10.35 7.29 -3.20
C PRO A 22 -9.97 7.08 -1.73
N LEU A 23 -9.57 8.14 -1.02
CA LEU A 23 -9.26 8.09 0.40
C LEU A 23 -10.55 7.91 1.22
N ALA A 24 -11.62 8.64 0.90
CA ALA A 24 -12.93 8.46 1.53
C ALA A 24 -13.51 7.06 1.26
N ALA A 25 -13.42 6.58 0.01
CA ALA A 25 -13.87 5.24 -0.36
C ALA A 25 -13.06 4.16 0.37
N SER A 26 -11.74 4.31 0.47
CA SER A 26 -10.88 3.40 1.23
C SER A 26 -11.21 3.39 2.71
N ASP A 27 -11.47 4.55 3.32
CA ASP A 27 -11.90 4.66 4.71
C ASP A 27 -13.25 3.97 4.95
N ARG A 28 -14.22 4.17 4.06
CA ARG A 28 -15.53 3.51 4.11
C ARG A 28 -15.39 1.99 4.02
N ALA A 29 -14.50 1.50 3.15
CA ALA A 29 -14.25 0.08 2.97
C ALA A 29 -13.68 -0.60 4.23
N LEU A 30 -12.93 0.13 5.07
CA LEU A 30 -12.44 -0.40 6.36
C LEU A 30 -13.55 -0.75 7.36
N GLU A 31 -14.79 -0.35 7.12
CA GLU A 31 -15.92 -0.86 7.92
C GLU A 31 -16.19 -2.35 7.66
N TRP A 32 -15.75 -2.88 6.52
CA TRP A 32 -16.03 -4.26 6.08
C TRP A 32 -14.80 -5.17 6.05
N VAL A 33 -13.60 -4.60 5.90
CA VAL A 33 -12.32 -5.33 5.76
C VAL A 33 -11.23 -4.76 6.67
N ASP A 34 -10.10 -5.46 6.77
CA ASP A 34 -8.97 -5.08 7.63
C ASP A 34 -7.90 -4.23 6.91
N LEU A 35 -7.80 -4.37 5.59
CA LEU A 35 -6.81 -3.68 4.76
C LEU A 35 -7.36 -3.41 3.36
N VAL A 36 -7.07 -2.22 2.85
CA VAL A 36 -7.51 -1.73 1.55
C VAL A 36 -6.29 -1.30 0.74
N LEU A 37 -6.22 -1.74 -0.51
CA LEU A 37 -5.34 -1.22 -1.55
C LEU A 37 -6.23 -0.60 -2.64
N CYS A 38 -6.17 0.72 -2.80
CA CYS A 38 -6.92 1.44 -3.82
C CYS A 38 -5.94 2.06 -4.83
N THR A 39 -5.83 1.51 -6.02
CA THR A 39 -5.14 2.21 -7.12
C THR A 39 -5.97 3.39 -7.59
N ALA A 40 -5.31 4.47 -8.01
CA ALA A 40 -5.95 5.73 -8.39
C ALA A 40 -5.29 6.32 -9.65
N GLY A 41 -4.98 5.45 -10.62
CA GLY A 41 -4.36 5.82 -11.91
C GLY A 41 -3.25 6.89 -11.79
N PRO A 42 -3.38 8.07 -12.44
CA PRO A 42 -2.41 9.16 -12.37
C PRO A 42 -2.20 9.78 -10.99
N VAL A 43 -3.15 9.61 -10.05
CA VAL A 43 -3.01 10.06 -8.65
C VAL A 43 -2.07 9.12 -7.88
N GLY A 44 -1.85 7.89 -8.37
CA GLY A 44 -0.99 6.90 -7.77
C GLY A 44 -1.80 5.81 -7.07
N LEU A 45 -1.55 5.57 -5.79
CA LEU A 45 -2.33 4.61 -5.01
C LEU A 45 -2.45 5.01 -3.55
N TYR A 46 -3.50 4.51 -2.91
CA TYR A 46 -3.79 4.66 -1.49
C TYR A 46 -3.80 3.28 -0.83
N MET A 47 -3.36 3.26 0.43
CA MET A 47 -3.62 2.14 1.33
C MET A 47 -4.28 2.66 2.58
N ALA A 48 -5.25 1.91 3.08
CA ALA A 48 -5.92 2.16 4.35
C ALA A 48 -5.97 0.85 5.14
N GLY A 49 -5.74 0.89 6.44
CA GLY A 49 -5.75 -0.31 7.28
C GLY A 49 -5.87 0.01 8.75
N TYR A 50 -5.77 -1.02 9.58
CA TYR A 50 -5.71 -0.88 11.03
C TYR A 50 -4.30 -1.14 11.57
N THR A 51 -3.95 -0.48 12.67
CA THR A 51 -2.81 -0.81 13.55
C THR A 51 -3.28 -0.75 14.99
N GLU A 52 -2.48 -1.29 15.90
CA GLU A 52 -2.66 -1.02 17.33
C GLU A 52 -2.27 0.42 17.69
N ASP A 53 -3.06 1.09 18.53
CA ASP A 53 -2.84 2.49 18.91
C ASP A 53 -1.49 2.72 19.62
N ASP A 54 -1.08 1.81 20.51
CA ASP A 54 0.20 1.89 21.23
C ASP A 54 1.42 1.50 20.35
N GLY A 55 1.17 0.91 19.18
CA GLY A 55 2.16 0.46 18.21
C GLY A 55 2.29 1.39 17.00
N LYS A 56 1.50 2.46 16.94
CA LYS A 56 1.50 3.39 15.80
C LYS A 56 2.83 4.15 15.71
N ARG A 57 3.33 4.29 14.49
CA ARG A 57 4.59 4.99 14.19
C ARG A 57 4.29 6.20 13.33
N LYS A 58 4.70 7.38 13.81
CA LYS A 58 4.52 8.64 13.09
C LYS A 58 5.37 8.68 11.82
N THR A 59 4.84 9.30 10.78
CA THR A 59 5.60 9.61 9.58
C THR A 59 6.70 10.63 9.86
N GLN A 60 7.74 10.61 9.02
CA GLN A 60 8.73 11.68 8.92
C GLN A 60 8.52 12.51 7.63
N HIS A 61 7.57 12.11 6.78
CA HIS A 61 7.20 12.85 5.58
C HIS A 61 6.30 14.04 5.93
N PRO A 62 6.17 15.02 5.01
CA PRO A 62 5.17 16.07 5.15
C PRO A 62 3.76 15.49 5.35
N LEU A 63 2.98 16.12 6.24
CA LEU A 63 1.60 15.74 6.46
C LEU A 63 0.75 16.17 5.26
N LEU A 64 -0.03 15.23 4.73
CA LEU A 64 -0.80 15.43 3.52
C LEU A 64 -2.22 15.92 3.86
N PRO A 65 -2.74 16.91 3.12
CA PRO A 65 -4.14 17.31 3.23
C PRO A 65 -5.05 16.30 2.52
N GLY A 66 -6.31 16.23 2.92
CA GLY A 66 -7.31 15.39 2.27
C GLY A 66 -8.66 15.47 2.98
N VAL A 67 -9.62 14.67 2.53
CA VAL A 67 -10.92 14.50 3.20
C VAL A 67 -10.78 14.05 4.67
N ILE A 68 -9.69 13.32 4.96
CA ILE A 68 -9.19 13.07 6.30
C ILE A 68 -7.94 13.93 6.51
N PRO A 69 -7.97 14.93 7.42
CA PRO A 69 -6.80 15.77 7.68
C PRO A 69 -5.61 14.93 8.15
N GLU A 70 -4.42 15.21 7.60
CA GLU A 70 -3.17 14.56 8.00
C GLU A 70 -3.24 13.02 7.96
N PHE A 71 -3.96 12.46 6.99
CA PHE A 71 -4.25 11.02 6.94
C PHE A 71 -3.00 10.13 7.00
N ASN A 72 -1.87 10.61 6.48
CA ASN A 72 -0.61 9.88 6.49
C ASN A 72 0.20 10.02 7.79
N LEU A 73 -0.35 10.67 8.84
CA LEU A 73 0.35 10.93 10.10
C LEU A 73 1.00 9.67 10.70
N TYR A 74 0.39 8.50 10.50
CA TYR A 74 0.87 7.22 11.01
C TYR A 74 1.20 6.20 9.92
N GLU A 75 1.54 6.63 8.70
CA GLU A 75 1.80 5.74 7.55
C GLU A 75 3.02 4.82 7.73
N PHE A 76 3.88 5.09 8.72
CA PHE A 76 4.97 4.21 9.12
C PHE A 76 4.49 3.05 10.01
N SER A 77 3.21 2.97 10.34
CA SER A 77 2.63 1.84 11.06
C SER A 77 2.45 0.62 10.13
N ARG A 78 2.48 -0.58 10.72
CA ARG A 78 2.26 -1.85 9.99
C ARG A 78 0.79 -2.22 10.13
N ALA A 79 0.23 -2.83 9.09
CA ALA A 79 -1.16 -3.26 9.14
C ALA A 79 -1.34 -4.44 10.11
N MET A 80 -2.48 -4.47 10.79
CA MET A 80 -2.96 -5.54 11.65
C MET A 80 -4.40 -5.87 11.26
N ARG A 81 -4.83 -7.11 11.49
CA ARG A 81 -6.27 -7.41 11.44
C ARG A 81 -6.94 -6.70 12.60
N ARG A 82 -8.10 -6.08 12.38
CA ARG A 82 -8.84 -5.35 13.41
C ARG A 82 -9.14 -6.23 14.62
N ALA A 83 -9.47 -7.50 14.40
CA ALA A 83 -9.71 -8.48 15.46
C ALA A 83 -8.47 -8.85 16.30
N MET A 84 -7.27 -8.50 15.84
CA MET A 84 -6.00 -8.71 16.55
C MET A 84 -5.50 -7.44 17.27
N CYS A 85 -6.29 -6.35 17.25
CA CYS A 85 -6.00 -5.13 17.98
C CYS A 85 -6.89 -5.03 19.23
N GLU A 86 -6.33 -4.54 20.33
CA GLU A 86 -7.08 -4.16 21.53
C GLU A 86 -7.76 -2.78 21.34
N ALA A 87 -7.02 -1.81 20.79
CA ALA A 87 -7.43 -0.47 20.44
C ALA A 87 -7.09 -0.17 18.97
N PRO A 88 -7.89 -0.67 18.00
CA PRO A 88 -7.61 -0.49 16.59
C PRO A 88 -7.65 1.00 16.19
N CYS A 89 -6.56 1.47 15.59
CA CYS A 89 -6.41 2.79 15.01
C CYS A 89 -6.38 2.68 13.48
N ARG A 90 -7.16 3.49 12.78
CA ARG A 90 -7.09 3.56 11.31
C ARG A 90 -5.84 4.32 10.88
N ILE A 91 -5.17 3.79 9.87
CA ILE A 91 -3.95 4.36 9.28
C ILE A 91 -4.06 4.36 7.78
N TYR A 92 -3.45 5.37 7.15
CA TYR A 92 -3.55 5.59 5.72
C TYR A 92 -2.17 5.94 5.18
N SER A 93 -1.97 5.69 3.90
CA SER A 93 -0.79 6.15 3.15
C SER A 93 -1.17 6.40 1.71
N HIS A 94 -0.47 7.33 1.08
CA HIS A 94 -0.60 7.65 -0.33
C HIS A 94 0.79 7.70 -0.95
N ILE A 95 0.90 7.27 -2.20
CA ILE A 95 2.10 7.51 -2.99
C ILE A 95 1.72 7.89 -4.42
N ALA A 96 2.35 8.95 -4.92
CA ALA A 96 2.25 9.36 -6.32
C ALA A 96 2.94 8.36 -7.26
N PRO A 97 2.61 8.32 -8.56
CA PRO A 97 3.21 7.39 -9.51
C PRO A 97 4.75 7.45 -9.52
N TYR A 98 5.38 6.27 -9.59
CA TYR A 98 6.85 6.17 -9.64
C TYR A 98 7.42 6.96 -10.82
N MET A 99 8.45 7.78 -10.58
CA MET A 99 9.05 8.69 -11.58
C MET A 99 8.07 9.66 -12.26
N GLY A 100 6.95 9.98 -11.60
CA GLY A 100 5.88 10.80 -12.20
C GLY A 100 4.98 10.04 -13.16
N GLY A 101 5.13 8.71 -13.26
CA GLY A 101 4.41 7.85 -14.19
C GLY A 101 5.20 7.59 -15.48
N PRO A 102 4.80 6.58 -16.27
CA PRO A 102 5.47 6.27 -17.52
C PRO A 102 5.16 7.33 -18.59
N GLU A 103 6.15 7.69 -19.42
CA GLU A 103 5.95 8.61 -20.57
C GLU A 103 4.91 8.09 -21.56
N LYS A 104 4.84 6.76 -21.71
CA LYS A 104 3.84 6.07 -22.52
C LYS A 104 3.26 4.91 -21.71
N ILE A 105 1.95 4.92 -21.53
CA ILE A 105 1.23 3.79 -20.97
C ILE A 105 1.06 2.75 -22.07
N MET A 106 1.71 1.60 -21.91
CA MET A 106 1.61 0.49 -22.86
C MET A 106 0.36 -0.36 -22.59
N ASN A 107 -0.03 -0.47 -21.32
CA ASN A 107 -1.23 -1.13 -20.87
C ASN A 107 -1.60 -0.64 -19.45
N THR A 108 -2.87 -0.37 -19.18
CA THR A 108 -3.37 -0.13 -17.81
C THR A 108 -3.86 -1.42 -17.14
N ASN A 109 -4.25 -2.42 -17.93
CA ASN A 109 -4.78 -3.68 -17.43
C ASN A 109 -3.69 -4.46 -16.69
N GLY A 110 -4.02 -4.86 -15.46
CA GLY A 110 -3.14 -5.64 -14.59
C GLY A 110 -2.16 -4.81 -13.76
N ALA A 111 -2.12 -3.49 -13.89
CA ALA A 111 -1.30 -2.66 -13.01
C ALA A 111 -1.72 -2.80 -11.53
N GLY A 112 -3.04 -2.78 -11.28
CA GLY A 112 -3.61 -3.07 -9.96
C GLY A 112 -3.33 -4.50 -9.47
N ASP A 113 -3.37 -5.49 -10.36
CA ASP A 113 -3.00 -6.88 -10.02
C ASP A 113 -1.51 -7.00 -9.62
N GLY A 114 -0.65 -6.23 -10.28
CA GLY A 114 0.75 -6.09 -9.93
C GLY A 114 0.94 -5.45 -8.56
N ALA A 115 0.21 -4.37 -8.26
CA ALA A 115 0.19 -3.74 -6.95
C ALA A 115 -0.23 -4.74 -5.86
N LEU A 116 -1.29 -5.51 -6.10
CA LEU A 116 -1.77 -6.55 -5.20
C LEU A 116 -0.71 -7.64 -4.98
N SER A 117 -0.02 -8.07 -6.05
CA SER A 117 1.06 -9.06 -5.94
C SER A 117 2.19 -8.60 -5.02
N ALA A 118 2.52 -7.30 -5.03
CA ALA A 118 3.51 -6.71 -4.14
C ALA A 118 3.06 -6.73 -2.66
N LEU A 119 1.78 -6.41 -2.40
CA LEU A 119 1.18 -6.51 -1.07
C LEU A 119 1.18 -7.96 -0.54
N LEU A 120 0.78 -8.92 -1.38
CA LEU A 120 0.78 -10.34 -1.02
C LEU A 120 2.18 -10.84 -0.69
N HIS A 121 3.20 -10.38 -1.41
CA HIS A 121 4.58 -10.70 -1.11
C HIS A 121 5.01 -10.19 0.27
N ASP A 122 4.66 -8.96 0.65
CA ASP A 122 5.01 -8.42 1.98
C ASP A 122 4.29 -9.17 3.13
N ILE A 123 3.05 -9.60 2.91
CA ILE A 123 2.31 -10.44 3.86
C ILE A 123 2.98 -11.82 4.00
N ALA A 124 3.35 -12.45 2.88
CA ALA A 124 4.06 -13.74 2.92
C ALA A 124 5.44 -13.63 3.60
N ALA A 125 6.16 -12.53 3.37
CA ALA A 125 7.43 -12.24 4.02
C ALA A 125 7.30 -12.14 5.55
N ASN A 126 6.18 -11.62 6.06
CA ASN A 126 5.91 -11.55 7.49
C ASN A 126 5.84 -12.94 8.13
N GLU A 127 5.10 -13.85 7.50
CA GLU A 127 4.93 -15.23 7.98
C GLU A 127 6.22 -16.04 7.85
N PHE A 128 6.91 -15.88 6.72
CA PHE A 128 8.22 -16.49 6.50
C PHE A 128 9.22 -16.04 7.58
N HIS A 129 9.30 -14.73 7.86
CA HIS A 129 10.20 -14.21 8.88
C HIS A 129 9.78 -14.63 10.31
N ARG A 130 8.48 -14.79 10.58
CA ARG A 130 7.94 -15.29 11.86
C ARG A 130 8.35 -16.72 12.13
N THR A 131 8.26 -17.57 11.12
CA THR A 131 8.64 -18.99 11.23
C THR A 131 10.14 -19.15 11.48
N ASN A 132 10.98 -18.38 10.78
CA ASN A 132 12.43 -18.52 10.86
C ASN A 132 13.07 -17.79 12.05
N VAL A 133 12.48 -16.66 12.48
CA VAL A 133 13.03 -15.81 13.55
C VAL A 133 11.93 -15.41 14.54
N PRO A 134 11.32 -16.37 15.27
CA PRO A 134 10.13 -16.13 16.09
C PRO A 134 10.36 -15.13 17.23
N ASN A 135 11.59 -15.07 17.76
CA ASN A 135 11.95 -14.17 18.87
C ASN A 135 12.34 -12.75 18.42
N SER A 136 12.16 -12.42 17.13
CA SER A 136 12.42 -11.08 16.63
C SER A 136 11.47 -10.05 17.26
N SER A 137 11.97 -8.85 17.53
CA SER A 137 11.14 -7.71 17.93
C SER A 137 10.04 -7.37 16.93
N LYS A 138 10.18 -7.80 15.66
CA LYS A 138 9.13 -7.65 14.64
C LYS A 138 7.85 -8.43 14.92
N HIS A 139 7.88 -9.41 15.82
CA HIS A 139 6.74 -10.30 16.08
C HIS A 139 6.12 -10.11 17.47
N GLN A 140 6.47 -9.01 18.16
CA GLN A 140 5.84 -8.61 19.41
C GLN A 140 4.31 -8.45 19.31
N ARG A 141 3.79 -8.24 18.08
CA ARG A 141 2.36 -8.24 17.77
C ARG A 141 2.04 -9.10 16.56
N SER A 142 0.76 -9.44 16.42
CA SER A 142 0.20 -10.16 15.28
C SER A 142 -0.06 -9.24 14.09
N TYR A 143 1.02 -8.67 13.55
CA TYR A 143 0.97 -7.87 12.32
C TYR A 143 0.54 -8.70 11.11
N LEU A 144 -0.22 -8.08 10.22
CA LEU A 144 -0.62 -8.62 8.91
C LEU A 144 0.50 -8.42 7.88
N THR A 145 1.07 -7.20 7.82
CA THR A 145 2.17 -6.87 6.90
C THR A 145 3.53 -6.94 7.59
N TYR A 146 4.59 -7.26 6.84
CA TYR A 146 5.96 -7.22 7.33
C TYR A 146 6.46 -5.78 7.44
N SER A 147 6.10 -4.96 6.45
CA SER A 147 6.51 -3.57 6.32
C SER A 147 5.37 -2.59 6.67
N SER A 148 5.70 -1.30 6.80
CA SER A 148 4.68 -0.27 7.01
C SER A 148 3.85 -0.01 5.77
N LEU A 149 2.69 0.63 5.91
CA LEU A 149 1.86 1.04 4.76
C LEU A 149 2.67 1.85 3.75
N ALA A 150 3.45 2.85 4.18
CA ALA A 150 4.27 3.64 3.27
C ALA A 150 5.30 2.80 2.48
N GLN A 151 5.90 1.79 3.10
CA GLN A 151 6.86 0.91 2.43
C GLN A 151 6.17 -0.03 1.44
N VAL A 152 5.00 -0.57 1.81
CA VAL A 152 4.19 -1.39 0.90
C VAL A 152 3.68 -0.55 -0.27
N CYS A 153 3.21 0.68 -0.04
CA CYS A 153 2.85 1.63 -1.09
C CYS A 153 4.01 1.85 -2.07
N LYS A 154 5.23 2.11 -1.55
CA LYS A 154 6.43 2.27 -2.38
C LYS A 154 6.68 1.06 -3.27
N TYR A 155 6.58 -0.15 -2.70
CA TYR A 155 6.80 -1.38 -3.45
C TYR A 155 5.70 -1.64 -4.49
N ALA A 156 4.43 -1.53 -4.10
CA ALA A 156 3.27 -1.73 -4.98
C ALA A 156 3.25 -0.74 -6.15
N ASN A 157 3.59 0.53 -5.90
CA ASN A 157 3.70 1.56 -6.92
C ASN A 157 4.80 1.23 -7.94
N ARG A 158 5.95 0.75 -7.44
CA ARG A 158 7.08 0.35 -8.29
C ARG A 158 6.76 -0.85 -9.19
N VAL A 159 6.01 -1.83 -8.67
CA VAL A 159 5.54 -2.99 -9.44
C VAL A 159 4.48 -2.58 -10.46
N SER A 160 3.52 -1.75 -10.07
CA SER A 160 2.50 -1.18 -10.97
C SER A 160 3.17 -0.49 -12.16
N TYR A 161 4.18 0.35 -11.89
CA TYR A 161 4.97 1.02 -12.93
C TYR A 161 5.64 0.04 -13.90
N GLN A 162 6.11 -1.13 -13.46
CA GLN A 162 6.65 -2.13 -14.38
C GLN A 162 5.59 -2.72 -15.29
N VAL A 163 4.40 -3.01 -14.76
CA VAL A 163 3.30 -3.54 -15.57
C VAL A 163 2.85 -2.50 -16.61
N LEU A 164 2.76 -1.22 -16.23
CA LEU A 164 2.37 -0.14 -17.14
C LEU A 164 3.34 0.06 -18.32
N ASN A 165 4.61 -0.32 -18.16
CA ASN A 165 5.67 -0.18 -19.17
C ASN A 165 5.79 -1.39 -20.12
N GLN A 166 4.86 -2.33 -20.08
CA GLN A 166 4.83 -3.48 -20.99
C GLN A 166 3.41 -3.78 -21.46
N HIS A 167 3.28 -4.55 -22.55
CA HIS A 167 1.97 -4.94 -23.08
C HIS A 167 1.28 -6.03 -22.25
N SER A 168 2.05 -6.97 -21.70
CA SER A 168 1.52 -8.09 -20.93
C SER A 168 1.15 -7.65 -19.51
N PRO A 169 0.01 -8.08 -18.95
CA PRO A 169 -0.29 -7.87 -17.52
C PRO A 169 0.60 -8.73 -16.60
N ARG A 170 1.35 -9.70 -17.15
CA ARG A 170 2.22 -10.62 -16.39
C ARG A 170 3.68 -10.22 -16.54
N LEU A 171 4.35 -9.96 -15.42
CA LEU A 171 5.80 -9.79 -15.37
C LEU A 171 6.51 -11.13 -15.57
N THR A 172 7.59 -11.13 -16.35
CA THR A 172 8.45 -12.30 -16.57
C THR A 172 9.78 -12.23 -15.81
N ARG A 173 10.04 -11.11 -15.14
CA ARG A 173 11.25 -10.85 -14.35
C ARG A 173 10.89 -10.05 -13.10
N GLY A 174 11.70 -10.23 -12.04
CA GLY A 174 11.59 -9.44 -10.82
C GLY A 174 12.06 -7.99 -10.99
N LEU A 175 11.90 -7.20 -9.93
CA LEU A 175 12.54 -5.88 -9.83
C LEU A 175 14.07 -6.06 -9.70
N PRO A 176 14.87 -5.12 -10.22
CA PRO A 176 16.31 -5.13 -10.00
C PRO A 176 16.64 -4.95 -8.51
N GLU A 177 17.68 -5.63 -8.01
CA GLU A 177 18.09 -5.60 -6.59
C GLU A 177 18.65 -4.23 -6.15
N ARG A 178 19.23 -3.48 -7.08
CA ARG A 178 19.64 -2.08 -6.92
C ARG A 178 19.00 -1.24 -8.01
N GLU A 179 18.46 -0.10 -7.63
CA GLU A 179 17.92 0.88 -8.58
C GLU A 179 19.09 1.78 -9.03
N ASP A 180 19.62 1.54 -10.22
CA ASP A 180 20.80 2.26 -10.80
C ASP A 180 20.57 3.78 -11.06
N SER A 181 19.64 4.46 -10.40
CA SER A 181 19.26 5.85 -10.78
C SER A 181 18.59 6.72 -9.71
N LEU A 182 18.50 6.28 -8.45
CA LEU A 182 17.84 7.08 -7.41
C LEU A 182 18.75 8.02 -6.60
N GLU A 183 20.08 7.92 -6.69
CA GLU A 183 20.97 8.90 -6.05
C GLU A 183 21.24 10.15 -6.92
N GLU A 184 21.31 10.03 -8.25
CA GLU A 184 21.60 11.19 -9.11
C GLU A 184 20.35 12.04 -9.42
N SER A 185 19.19 11.42 -9.63
CA SER A 185 18.01 12.16 -10.11
C SER A 185 17.20 12.89 -9.02
N TYR A 186 17.45 12.62 -7.74
CA TYR A 186 16.74 13.26 -6.63
C TYR A 186 17.38 14.61 -6.21
N TRP A 187 18.58 14.93 -6.71
CA TRP A 187 19.31 16.17 -6.40
C TRP A 187 19.39 17.17 -7.57
N GLU A 188 18.89 16.83 -8.76
CA GLU A 188 18.97 17.68 -9.96
C GLU A 188 17.66 18.40 -10.34
N ARG A 189 16.70 18.55 -9.42
CA ARG A 189 15.53 19.43 -9.64
C ARG A 189 15.23 20.35 -8.48
#